data_AF-A0A1J5KDP4-F1
#
_entry.id   AF-A0A1J5KDP4-F1
#
_cell.length_a   1.000
_cell.length_b   1.000
_cell.length_c   1.000
_cell.angle_alpha   90.00
_cell.angle_beta   90.00
_cell.angle_gamma   90.00
#
_symmetry.space_group_name_H-M   'P 1'
#
loop_
_entity.id
_entity.type
_entity.pdbx_description
1 polymer ?
#
loop_
_entity_poly.entity_id
_entity_poly.type
_entity_poly.pdbx_seq_one_letter_code
_entity_poly.pdbx_strand_id
1 'polypeptide(L)'
;MIISKIKTNKKLMFLLFFLCLFQLGISQTYTNDDEDSDSQSGTELNGQEVSQSVFNSFFDTTPNEDLNTITGNSVSITQIASFNTSVVKVASRASDIKIAQNGNANNINLTYKVDAVVSDLEQNGNENAILDYVIDPNAKVSLELKQNGDGLYFERFGANSISKNIKFTQTTASPTVIIRSFN
;
A
#
# COMPACT_ATOMS: atom_id res chain seq x y z
N MET A 1 6.94 -35.16 -60.43
CA MET A 1 6.19 -34.11 -59.71
C MET A 1 4.98 -34.75 -59.06
N ILE A 2 5.06 -35.14 -57.78
CA ILE A 2 3.97 -35.80 -57.05
C ILE A 2 3.30 -34.75 -56.15
N ILE A 3 2.07 -34.37 -56.48
CA ILE A 3 1.23 -33.51 -55.63
C ILE A 3 0.54 -34.43 -54.62
N SER A 4 0.96 -34.36 -53.35
CA SER A 4 0.32 -35.06 -52.25
C SER A 4 -1.05 -34.44 -51.97
N LYS A 5 -2.12 -35.21 -52.19
CA LYS A 5 -3.49 -34.83 -51.79
C LYS A 5 -3.61 -34.99 -50.28
N ILE A 6 -3.69 -33.87 -49.56
CA ILE A 6 -4.05 -33.85 -48.14
C ILE A 6 -5.47 -34.43 -48.00
N LYS A 7 -5.59 -35.58 -47.33
CA LYS A 7 -6.89 -36.18 -47.00
C LYS A 7 -7.49 -35.39 -45.82
N THR A 8 -8.40 -34.48 -46.10
CA THR A 8 -9.09 -33.70 -45.06
C THR A 8 -9.97 -34.62 -44.22
N ASN A 9 -9.51 -34.93 -43.01
CA ASN A 9 -10.22 -35.81 -42.09
C ASN A 9 -11.32 -34.99 -41.40
N LYS A 10 -12.56 -35.08 -41.91
CA LYS A 10 -13.70 -34.25 -41.43
C LYS A 10 -13.91 -34.31 -39.92
N LYS A 11 -13.57 -35.44 -39.28
CA LYS A 11 -13.61 -35.62 -37.82
C LYS A 11 -12.55 -34.77 -37.09
N LEU A 12 -11.34 -34.69 -37.64
CA LEU A 12 -10.26 -33.84 -37.11
C LEU A 12 -10.59 -32.36 -37.27
N MET A 13 -11.20 -31.99 -38.40
CA MET A 13 -11.67 -30.63 -38.64
C MET A 13 -12.81 -30.23 -37.69
N PHE A 14 -13.73 -31.16 -37.41
CA PHE A 14 -14.83 -30.94 -36.46
C PHE A 14 -14.32 -30.84 -35.01
N LEU A 15 -13.32 -31.63 -34.63
CA LEU A 15 -12.66 -31.57 -33.32
C LEU A 15 -11.91 -30.24 -33.12
N LEU A 16 -11.18 -29.77 -34.14
CA LEU A 16 -10.50 -28.48 -34.13
C LEU A 16 -11.50 -27.31 -34.05
N PHE A 17 -12.64 -27.41 -34.74
CA PHE A 17 -13.71 -26.43 -34.65
C PHE A 17 -14.33 -26.37 -33.24
N PHE A 18 -14.50 -27.53 -32.60
CA PHE A 18 -15.04 -27.61 -31.24
C PHE A 18 -14.06 -27.05 -30.18
N LEU A 19 -12.75 -27.21 -30.37
CA LEU A 19 -11.72 -26.68 -29.47
C LEU A 19 -11.65 -25.14 -29.46
N CYS A 20 -11.96 -24.49 -30.59
CA CYS A 20 -11.97 -23.02 -30.69
C CYS A 20 -13.19 -22.37 -30.00
N LEU A 21 -14.25 -23.13 -29.70
CA LEU A 21 -15.47 -22.60 -29.07
C LEU A 21 -15.37 -22.51 -27.54
N PHE A 22 -14.34 -23.09 -26.92
CA PHE A 22 -14.10 -23.06 -25.47
C PHE A 22 -13.36 -21.81 -24.96
N GLN A 23 -13.05 -20.84 -25.82
CA GLN A 23 -12.41 -19.58 -25.39
C GLN A 23 -13.40 -18.49 -24.96
N LEU A 24 -14.68 -18.82 -24.76
CA LEU A 24 -15.70 -17.88 -24.31
C LEU A 24 -16.00 -18.05 -22.81
N GLY A 25 -15.44 -17.14 -22.01
CA GLY A 25 -15.91 -16.75 -20.67
C GLY A 25 -15.16 -17.41 -19.49
N ILE A 26 -14.75 -16.71 -18.44
CA ILE A 26 -15.41 -15.55 -17.82
C ILE A 26 -14.34 -14.54 -17.35
N SER A 27 -14.35 -13.33 -17.92
CA SER A 27 -13.79 -12.16 -17.23
C SER A 27 -14.91 -11.59 -16.38
N GLN A 28 -14.73 -11.58 -15.06
CA GLN A 28 -15.60 -10.82 -14.17
C GLN A 28 -15.08 -9.38 -14.17
N THR A 29 -15.85 -8.46 -14.75
CA THR A 29 -15.75 -7.04 -14.38
C THR A 29 -16.58 -6.88 -13.12
N TYR A 30 -16.01 -6.26 -12.09
CA TYR A 30 -16.72 -5.89 -10.87
C TYR A 30 -18.02 -5.18 -11.24
N THR A 31 -19.13 -5.62 -10.64
CA THR A 31 -20.37 -4.84 -10.64
C THR A 31 -20.03 -3.50 -10.01
N ASN A 32 -20.29 -2.40 -10.71
CA ASN A 32 -20.40 -1.10 -10.06
C ASN A 32 -21.58 -1.24 -9.11
N ASP A 33 -21.29 -1.43 -7.82
CA ASP A 33 -22.27 -1.23 -6.77
C ASP A 33 -22.63 0.25 -6.82
N ASP A 34 -23.79 0.48 -7.41
CA ASP A 34 -24.66 1.65 -7.38
C ASP A 34 -23.98 3.03 -7.40
N GLU A 35 -24.18 3.71 -8.54
CA GLU A 35 -24.16 5.17 -8.62
C GLU A 35 -25.25 5.75 -7.70
N ASP A 36 -24.94 5.89 -6.41
CA ASP A 36 -25.58 6.85 -5.54
C ASP A 36 -24.55 7.92 -5.13
N SER A 37 -24.88 9.13 -5.54
CA SER A 37 -24.12 10.36 -5.37
C SER A 37 -23.90 10.69 -3.88
N ASP A 38 -22.76 10.30 -3.33
CA ASP A 38 -21.95 11.17 -2.47
C ASP A 38 -20.51 10.64 -2.40
N SER A 39 -19.53 11.54 -2.47
CA SER A 39 -18.13 11.21 -2.23
C SER A 39 -17.96 10.78 -0.76
N GLN A 40 -18.18 9.50 -0.44
CA GLN A 40 -17.96 9.00 0.91
C GLN A 40 -16.46 8.88 1.18
N SER A 41 -15.89 9.97 1.66
CA SER A 41 -14.64 9.98 2.42
C SER A 41 -14.77 8.98 3.58
N GLY A 42 -14.17 7.79 3.43
CA GLY A 42 -14.23 6.70 4.41
C GLY A 42 -12.84 6.30 4.91
N THR A 43 -12.79 5.73 6.12
CA THR A 43 -11.57 5.12 6.68
C THR A 43 -11.86 3.68 7.06
N GLU A 44 -11.09 2.75 6.51
CA GLU A 44 -11.15 1.34 6.86
C GLU A 44 -9.88 0.92 7.61
N LEU A 45 -10.06 0.14 8.66
CA LEU A 45 -9.01 -0.55 9.39
C LEU A 45 -9.22 -2.06 9.24
N ASN A 46 -8.26 -2.75 8.63
CA ASN A 46 -8.32 -4.19 8.33
C ASN A 46 -9.61 -4.60 7.58
N GLY A 47 -10.10 -3.75 6.67
CA GLY A 47 -11.29 -3.98 5.84
C GLY A 47 -12.62 -3.68 6.53
N GLN A 48 -12.60 -3.08 7.73
CA GLN A 48 -13.82 -2.61 8.40
C GLN A 48 -13.81 -1.08 8.46
N GLU A 49 -14.91 -0.45 8.06
CA GLU A 49 -15.09 0.99 8.25
C GLU A 49 -15.07 1.35 9.75
N VAL A 50 -14.35 2.42 10.08
CA VAL A 50 -14.19 2.89 11.46
C VAL A 50 -14.45 4.39 11.56
N SER A 51 -15.12 4.77 12.65
CA SER A 51 -15.24 6.17 13.03
C SER A 51 -13.91 6.71 13.58
N GLN A 52 -13.78 8.04 13.64
CA GLN A 52 -12.60 8.69 14.23
C GLN A 52 -12.32 8.22 15.67
N SER A 53 -13.35 8.04 16.49
CA SER A 53 -13.17 7.64 17.90
C SER A 53 -12.63 6.21 18.01
N VAL A 54 -13.11 5.31 17.16
CA VAL A 54 -12.60 3.93 17.09
C VAL A 54 -11.17 3.94 16.58
N PHE A 55 -10.87 4.67 15.52
CA PHE A 55 -9.52 4.77 14.97
C PHE A 55 -8.52 5.32 16.00
N ASN A 56 -8.88 6.39 16.72
CA ASN A 56 -8.06 7.00 17.76
C ASN A 56 -7.84 6.09 18.98
N SER A 57 -8.63 5.02 19.15
CA SER A 57 -8.39 4.05 20.21
C SER A 57 -7.21 3.11 19.91
N PHE A 58 -6.82 3.01 18.64
CA PHE A 58 -5.69 2.20 18.17
C PHE A 58 -4.43 3.01 17.88
N PHE A 59 -4.59 4.27 17.46
CA PHE A 59 -3.51 5.12 16.99
C PHE A 59 -3.52 6.48 17.68
N ASP A 60 -2.32 7.00 17.96
CA ASP A 60 -2.18 8.42 18.25
C ASP A 60 -2.27 9.21 16.94
N THR A 61 -3.30 10.03 16.81
CA THR A 61 -3.59 10.86 15.62
C THR A 61 -3.30 12.33 15.85
N THR A 62 -2.59 12.66 16.93
CA THR A 62 -2.16 14.02 17.23
C THR A 62 -1.35 14.57 16.05
N PRO A 63 -1.64 15.79 15.55
CA PRO A 63 -0.87 16.38 14.47
C PRO A 63 0.62 16.45 14.78
N ASN A 64 1.44 16.04 13.81
CA ASN A 64 2.89 16.22 13.91
C ASN A 64 3.23 17.69 13.63
N GLU A 65 3.72 18.41 14.64
CA GLU A 65 4.07 19.83 14.56
C GLU A 65 5.15 20.13 13.53
N ASP A 66 6.02 19.16 13.22
CA ASP A 66 7.07 19.31 12.21
C ASP A 66 6.47 19.59 10.83
N LEU A 67 5.25 19.13 10.53
CA LEU A 67 4.56 19.43 9.27
C LEU A 67 4.37 20.93 8.98
N ASN A 68 4.44 21.76 10.02
CA ASN A 68 4.32 23.22 9.91
C ASN A 68 5.68 23.94 9.85
N THR A 69 6.76 23.27 10.26
CA THR A 69 8.10 23.88 10.36
C THR A 69 9.09 23.34 9.32
N ILE A 70 8.85 22.15 8.75
CA ILE A 70 9.76 21.57 7.75
C ILE A 70 9.85 22.43 6.50
N THR A 71 11.08 22.63 6.05
CA THR A 71 11.42 23.35 4.82
C THR A 71 12.33 22.50 3.96
N GLY A 72 12.01 22.37 2.67
CA GLY A 72 12.78 21.52 1.76
C GLY A 72 12.43 20.04 1.91
N ASN A 73 13.21 19.19 1.24
CA ASN A 73 12.96 17.77 1.14
C ASN A 73 14.18 16.99 1.61
N SER A 74 13.98 16.02 2.51
CA SER A 74 15.05 15.19 3.05
C SER A 74 14.58 13.76 3.26
N VAL A 75 15.46 12.81 2.93
CA VAL A 75 15.27 11.38 3.14
C VAL A 75 16.56 10.82 3.72
N SER A 76 16.48 10.26 4.93
CA SER A 76 17.61 9.63 5.63
C SER A 76 17.30 8.15 5.85
N ILE A 77 18.19 7.27 5.38
CA ILE A 77 18.01 5.82 5.45
C ILE A 77 19.24 5.21 6.12
N THR A 78 19.01 4.50 7.22
CA THR A 78 20.01 3.69 7.91
C THR A 78 19.60 2.23 7.81
N GLN A 79 20.49 1.39 7.29
CA GLN A 79 20.27 -0.04 7.17
C GLN A 79 21.41 -0.78 7.87
N ILE A 80 21.07 -1.63 8.83
CA ILE A 80 22.01 -2.42 9.61
C ILE A 80 21.68 -3.90 9.36
N ALA A 81 22.72 -4.70 9.07
CA ALA A 81 22.66 -6.09 8.62
C ALA A 81 22.24 -6.27 7.14
N SER A 82 21.78 -7.46 6.75
CA SER A 82 21.75 -7.88 5.35
C SER A 82 20.34 -7.86 4.74
N PHE A 83 20.26 -7.67 3.42
CA PHE A 83 19.03 -7.81 2.61
C PHE A 83 17.89 -6.84 2.95
N ASN A 84 18.17 -5.76 3.69
CA ASN A 84 17.20 -4.69 3.87
C ASN A 84 16.97 -3.94 2.56
N THR A 85 15.72 -3.62 2.23
CA THR A 85 15.34 -2.87 1.04
C THR A 85 14.50 -1.66 1.43
N SER A 86 14.79 -0.51 0.81
CA SER A 86 14.02 0.71 0.95
C SER A 86 13.76 1.34 -0.42
N VAL A 87 12.49 1.53 -0.78
CA VAL A 87 12.06 2.25 -1.98
C VAL A 87 11.28 3.48 -1.51
N VAL A 88 11.79 4.67 -1.78
CA VAL A 88 11.17 5.92 -1.32
C VAL A 88 10.98 6.85 -2.52
N LYS A 89 9.72 7.17 -2.84
CA LYS A 89 9.34 8.06 -3.93
C LYS A 89 8.52 9.20 -3.35
N VAL A 90 9.00 10.44 -3.49
CA VAL A 90 8.38 11.60 -2.86
C VAL A 90 8.29 12.74 -3.87
N ALA A 91 7.08 13.25 -4.05
CA ALA A 91 6.79 14.48 -4.76
C ALA A 91 5.99 15.39 -3.82
N SER A 92 6.69 16.31 -3.13
CA SER A 92 6.07 17.23 -2.19
C SER A 92 6.76 18.59 -2.14
N ARG A 93 6.07 19.59 -1.58
CA ARG A 93 6.66 20.90 -1.28
C ARG A 93 7.70 20.77 -0.16
N ALA A 94 7.41 19.98 0.85
CA ALA A 94 8.34 19.69 1.94
C ALA A 94 8.29 18.22 2.39
N SER A 95 9.42 17.67 2.83
CA SER A 95 9.50 16.33 3.41
C SER A 95 10.65 16.15 4.40
N ASP A 96 10.39 15.41 5.48
CA ASP A 96 11.41 14.85 6.37
C ASP A 96 11.06 13.38 6.61
N ILE A 97 11.81 12.48 5.96
CA ILE A 97 11.60 11.04 6.06
C ILE A 97 12.85 10.40 6.65
N LYS A 98 12.68 9.72 7.79
CA LYS A 98 13.71 8.98 8.51
C LYS A 98 13.34 7.51 8.54
N ILE A 99 14.27 6.67 8.10
CA ILE A 99 14.12 5.23 8.04
C ILE A 99 15.31 4.59 8.75
N ALA A 100 15.04 3.75 9.74
CA ALA A 100 16.01 2.90 10.41
C ALA A 100 15.59 1.43 10.30
N GLN A 101 16.38 0.61 9.61
CA GLN A 101 16.16 -0.84 9.47
C GLN A 101 17.27 -1.59 10.20
N ASN A 102 16.93 -2.19 11.34
CA ASN A 102 17.83 -2.89 12.26
C ASN A 102 17.52 -4.39 12.28
N GLY A 103 18.18 -5.16 11.41
CA GLY A 103 18.00 -6.61 11.27
C GLY A 103 18.05 -7.04 9.81
N ASN A 104 17.63 -8.27 9.49
CA ASN A 104 17.74 -8.80 8.14
C ASN A 104 16.42 -8.77 7.37
N ALA A 105 16.51 -8.60 6.05
CA ALA A 105 15.37 -8.76 5.14
C ALA A 105 14.17 -7.86 5.44
N ASN A 106 14.37 -6.70 6.07
CA ASN A 106 13.31 -5.72 6.26
C ASN A 106 13.02 -4.96 4.96
N ASN A 107 11.76 -4.62 4.72
CA ASN A 107 11.31 -3.96 3.50
C ASN A 107 10.51 -2.69 3.81
N ILE A 108 10.83 -1.59 3.13
CA ILE A 108 10.06 -0.37 3.16
C ILE A 108 9.77 0.08 1.73
N ASN A 109 8.50 0.40 1.45
CA ASN A 109 8.08 1.03 0.21
C ASN A 109 7.16 2.21 0.50
N LEU A 110 7.66 3.42 0.22
CA LEU A 110 6.96 4.67 0.44
C LEU A 110 6.74 5.37 -0.90
N THR A 111 5.50 5.76 -1.17
CA THR A 111 5.16 6.63 -2.30
C THR A 111 4.26 7.76 -1.84
N TYR A 112 4.78 8.97 -1.89
CA TYR A 112 4.10 10.19 -1.48
C TYR A 112 4.00 11.17 -2.65
N LYS A 113 2.79 11.64 -2.92
CA LYS A 113 2.52 12.81 -3.77
C LYS A 113 1.58 13.75 -3.02
N VAL A 114 2.14 14.62 -2.19
CA VAL A 114 1.43 15.37 -1.14
C VAL A 114 2.00 16.78 -0.97
N ASP A 115 1.36 17.68 -0.21
CA ASP A 115 1.94 19.00 0.11
C ASP A 115 3.16 18.83 1.02
N ALA A 116 2.98 18.13 2.14
CA ALA A 116 4.04 17.89 3.11
C ALA A 116 3.96 16.47 3.71
N VAL A 117 5.12 15.87 3.98
CA VAL A 117 5.19 14.57 4.67
C VAL A 117 6.29 14.54 5.72
N VAL A 118 5.96 14.06 6.92
CA VAL A 118 6.94 13.72 7.95
C VAL A 118 6.79 12.24 8.28
N SER A 119 7.86 11.47 8.15
CA SER A 119 7.82 10.04 8.45
C SER A 119 9.03 9.63 9.28
N ASP A 120 8.79 8.91 10.37
CA ASP A 120 9.83 8.33 11.22
C ASP A 120 9.53 6.84 11.39
N LEU A 121 10.29 6.00 10.70
CA LEU A 121 10.04 4.57 10.54
C LEU A 121 11.22 3.78 11.10
N GLU A 122 10.95 2.96 12.10
CA GLU A 122 11.94 2.13 12.77
C GLU A 122 11.52 0.65 12.70
N GLN A 123 12.35 -0.20 12.10
CA GLN A 123 12.15 -1.65 12.04
C GLN A 123 13.26 -2.35 12.85
N ASN A 124 12.91 -2.89 14.01
CA ASN A 124 13.79 -3.62 14.91
C ASN A 124 13.42 -5.11 14.90
N GLY A 125 14.19 -5.90 14.16
CA GLY A 125 13.95 -7.33 13.91
C GLY A 125 14.12 -7.68 12.45
N ASN A 126 13.64 -8.86 12.05
CA ASN A 126 13.82 -9.39 10.71
C ASN A 126 12.48 -9.49 9.96
N GLU A 127 12.53 -9.46 8.63
CA GLU A 127 11.38 -9.72 7.76
C GLU A 127 10.18 -8.78 8.01
N ASN A 128 10.41 -7.60 8.59
CA ASN A 128 9.37 -6.59 8.77
C ASN A 128 9.11 -5.84 7.46
N ALA A 129 7.87 -5.42 7.25
CA ALA A 129 7.45 -4.71 6.06
C ALA A 129 6.54 -3.51 6.37
N ILE A 130 6.81 -2.40 5.68
CA ILE A 130 6.01 -1.17 5.71
C ILE A 130 5.73 -0.76 4.27
N LEU A 131 4.45 -0.64 3.92
CA LEU A 131 3.98 -0.06 2.67
C LEU A 131 3.15 1.18 2.97
N ASP A 132 3.53 2.32 2.43
CA ASP A 132 2.77 3.56 2.60
C ASP A 132 2.62 4.29 1.28
N TYR A 133 1.38 4.46 0.83
CA TYR A 133 1.04 5.06 -0.45
C TYR A 133 -0.01 6.15 -0.24
N VAL A 134 0.39 7.42 -0.36
CA VAL A 134 -0.53 8.56 -0.23
C VAL A 134 -0.37 9.50 -1.42
N ILE A 135 -1.46 9.66 -2.17
CA ILE A 135 -1.53 10.52 -3.36
C ILE A 135 -2.68 11.52 -3.17
N ASP A 136 -2.34 12.64 -2.54
CA ASP A 136 -3.23 13.79 -2.38
C ASP A 136 -2.35 15.05 -2.33
N PRO A 137 -2.22 15.80 -3.44
CA PRO A 137 -1.34 16.97 -3.53
C PRO A 137 -1.61 18.06 -2.49
N ASN A 138 -2.79 18.07 -1.86
CA ASN A 138 -3.17 19.06 -0.86
C ASN A 138 -2.98 18.57 0.58
N ALA A 139 -2.71 17.27 0.76
CA ALA A 139 -2.58 16.68 2.09
C ALA A 139 -1.24 17.01 2.74
N LYS A 140 -1.28 17.20 4.06
CA LYS A 140 -0.12 17.11 4.94
C LYS A 140 -0.27 15.86 5.77
N VAL A 141 0.69 14.95 5.69
CA VAL A 141 0.58 13.62 6.31
C VAL A 141 1.78 13.28 7.17
N SER A 142 1.56 12.54 8.25
CA SER A 142 2.62 11.98 9.07
C SER A 142 2.41 10.50 9.36
N LEU A 143 3.54 9.80 9.51
CA LEU A 143 3.60 8.42 9.99
C LEU A 143 4.82 8.24 10.88
N GLU A 144 4.58 8.02 12.18
CA GLU A 144 5.58 7.54 13.13
C GLU A 144 5.28 6.08 13.49
N LEU A 145 6.11 5.16 13.02
CA LEU A 145 5.90 3.73 13.19
C LEU A 145 7.17 3.05 13.68
N LYS A 146 7.05 2.33 14.79
CA LYS A 146 8.09 1.43 15.28
C LYS A 146 7.60 -0.02 15.23
N GLN A 147 8.32 -0.88 14.53
CA GLN A 147 8.09 -2.33 14.50
C GLN A 147 9.16 -3.01 15.35
N ASN A 148 8.77 -3.65 16.45
CA ASN A 148 9.66 -4.35 17.39
C ASN A 148 9.33 -5.84 17.43
N GLY A 149 10.02 -6.64 16.62
CA GLY A 149 9.75 -8.06 16.43
C GLY A 149 10.09 -8.50 15.01
N ASP A 150 9.77 -9.75 14.69
CA ASP A 150 9.97 -10.32 13.36
C ASP A 150 8.64 -10.47 12.61
N GLY A 151 8.65 -10.31 11.29
CA GLY A 151 7.50 -10.57 10.42
C GLY A 151 6.32 -9.61 10.59
N LEU A 152 6.56 -8.40 11.10
CA LEU A 152 5.51 -7.39 11.29
C LEU A 152 5.17 -6.71 9.97
N TYR A 153 3.88 -6.48 9.73
CA TYR A 153 3.38 -5.85 8.52
C TYR A 153 2.51 -4.64 8.84
N PHE A 154 2.80 -3.54 8.16
CA PHE A 154 1.95 -2.36 8.11
C PHE A 154 1.72 -1.94 6.66
N GLU A 155 0.49 -1.57 6.36
CA GLU A 155 0.13 -0.97 5.09
C GLU A 155 -0.84 0.19 5.26
N ARG A 156 -0.54 1.33 4.62
CA ARG A 156 -1.48 2.44 4.45
C ARG A 156 -1.65 2.77 2.98
N PHE A 157 -2.90 2.93 2.57
CA PHE A 157 -3.27 3.44 1.27
C PHE A 157 -4.23 4.63 1.43
N GLY A 158 -3.76 5.80 0.98
CA GLY A 158 -4.44 7.07 1.13
C GLY A 158 -4.40 7.61 2.56
N ALA A 159 -4.94 8.82 2.71
CA ALA A 159 -5.04 9.52 3.97
C ALA A 159 -6.18 10.54 3.90
N ASN A 160 -6.93 10.71 4.99
CA ASN A 160 -7.98 11.71 5.10
C ASN A 160 -7.91 12.41 6.47
N SER A 161 -8.97 13.11 6.87
CA SER A 161 -9.02 13.83 8.15
C SER A 161 -8.75 12.93 9.38
N ILE A 162 -9.05 11.63 9.30
CA ILE A 162 -8.91 10.64 10.38
C ILE A 162 -7.49 10.06 10.43
N SER A 163 -6.92 9.72 9.29
CA SER A 163 -5.73 8.88 9.16
C SER A 163 -4.47 9.61 8.66
N LYS A 164 -4.55 10.92 8.42
CA LYS A 164 -3.42 11.73 7.95
C LYS A 164 -2.27 11.81 8.95
N ASN A 165 -2.51 11.62 10.24
CA ASN A 165 -1.48 11.54 11.26
C ASN A 165 -1.65 10.23 12.01
N ILE A 166 -0.61 9.42 12.03
CA ILE A 166 -0.63 8.13 12.70
C ILE A 166 0.70 7.95 13.43
N LYS A 167 0.60 7.65 14.72
CA LYS A 167 1.72 7.24 15.55
C LYS A 167 1.36 6.00 16.35
N PHE A 168 2.18 4.95 16.23
CA PHE A 168 2.02 3.73 17.01
C PHE A 168 3.27 2.84 16.97
N THR A 169 3.27 1.80 17.80
CA THR A 169 4.30 0.76 17.84
C THR A 169 3.66 -0.61 17.63
N GLN A 170 4.16 -1.38 16.67
CA GLN A 170 3.87 -2.80 16.52
C GLN A 170 4.91 -3.62 17.30
N THR A 171 4.44 -4.67 17.95
CA THR A 171 5.26 -5.70 18.59
C THR A 171 4.89 -7.07 18.03
N THR A 172 5.58 -8.14 18.41
CA THR A 172 5.22 -9.52 18.03
C THR A 172 3.77 -9.91 18.35
N ALA A 173 3.14 -9.27 19.35
CA ALA A 173 1.75 -9.51 19.70
C ALA A 173 0.76 -8.60 18.93
N SER A 174 1.25 -7.60 18.20
CA SER A 174 0.42 -6.70 17.42
C SER A 174 -0.11 -7.41 16.17
N PRO A 175 -1.37 -7.14 15.78
CA PRO A 175 -1.88 -7.65 14.52
C PRO A 175 -1.20 -6.93 13.35
N THR A 176 -1.33 -7.54 12.18
CA THR A 176 -1.18 -6.83 10.92
C THR A 176 -2.15 -5.64 10.87
N VAL A 177 -1.64 -4.48 10.43
CA VAL A 177 -2.43 -3.25 10.32
C VAL A 177 -2.46 -2.82 8.86
N ILE A 178 -3.67 -2.75 8.30
CA ILE A 178 -3.96 -2.29 6.95
C ILE A 178 -4.97 -1.15 7.06
N ILE A 179 -4.60 0.01 6.54
CA ILE A 179 -5.42 1.21 6.55
C ILE A 179 -5.74 1.59 5.11
N ARG A 180 -7.03 1.81 4.84
CA ARG A 180 -7.51 2.43 3.60
C ARG A 180 -8.22 3.72 3.95
N SER A 181 -7.88 4.79 3.26
CA SER A 181 -8.53 6.07 3.48
C SER A 181 -8.71 6.78 2.17
N PHE A 182 -9.96 7.09 1.86
CA PHE A 182 -10.34 7.77 0.63
C PHE A 182 -11.00 9.10 0.99
N ASN A 183 -10.89 10.08 0.10
CA ASN A 183 -11.51 11.40 0.19
C ASN A 183 -12.64 11.50 -0.83
#